data_AF-A0A7K7LMQ9-F1
#
_entry.id   AF-A0A7K7LMQ9-F1
#
_cell.length_a   1.000
_cell.length_b   1.000
_cell.length_c   1.000
_cell.angle_alpha   90.00
_cell.angle_beta   90.00
_cell.angle_gamma   90.00
#
_symmetry.space_group_name_H-M   'P 1'
#
loop_
_entity.id
_entity.type
_entity.pdbx_description
1 polymer ?
#
loop_
_entity_poly.entity_id
_entity_poly.type
_entity_poly.pdbx_seq_one_letter_code
_entity_poly.pdbx_strand_id
1 'polypeptide(L)'
;QIDQILIHQQTELLEIFLGFESNNKYEIKNTLGQRIYFAVEDTDCCTRNCCGPSRPFTIRVMDNLGREVITLQRPLRCSSCCFPCCLQEV
;
A
#
# COMPACT_ATOMS: atom_id res chain seq x y z
N GLN A 1 -22.83 8.58 -10.91
CA GLN A 1 -22.04 7.38 -11.25
C GLN A 1 -20.58 7.83 -11.40
N ILE A 2 -19.62 7.09 -10.87
CA ILE A 2 -18.18 7.41 -11.01
C ILE A 2 -17.61 6.36 -11.96
N ASP A 3 -17.34 6.73 -13.20
CA ASP A 3 -16.83 5.80 -14.22
C ASP A 3 -15.29 5.72 -14.22
N GLN A 4 -14.63 6.68 -13.57
CA GLN A 4 -13.17 6.75 -13.48
C GLN A 4 -12.71 7.32 -12.15
N ILE A 5 -11.65 6.73 -11.60
CA ILE A 5 -10.91 7.23 -10.44
C ILE A 5 -9.45 7.43 -10.82
N LEU A 6 -8.83 8.44 -10.21
CA LEU A 6 -7.42 8.77 -10.39
C LEU A 6 -6.69 8.51 -9.08
N ILE A 7 -5.64 7.70 -9.11
CA ILE A 7 -4.85 7.35 -7.92
C ILE A 7 -3.50 8.07 -8.02
N HIS A 8 -3.19 8.92 -7.03
CA HIS A 8 -1.96 9.68 -6.96
C HIS A 8 -1.16 9.26 -5.73
N GLN A 9 0.06 8.76 -5.93
CA GLN A 9 0.95 8.49 -4.81
C GLN A 9 1.47 9.82 -4.24
N GLN A 10 1.35 9.97 -2.93
CA GLN A 10 1.90 11.09 -2.17
C GLN A 10 3.27 10.63 -1.66
N THR A 11 4.31 10.98 -2.41
CA THR A 11 5.70 10.74 -1.98
C THR A 11 6.11 11.85 -1.03
N GLU A 12 6.39 11.52 0.23
CA GLU A 12 6.94 12.49 1.16
C GLU A 12 8.39 12.78 0.78
N LEU A 13 8.70 14.03 0.43
CA LEU A 13 10.05 14.46 0.04
C LEU A 13 11.09 14.10 1.11
N LEU A 14 10.71 14.12 2.39
CA LEU A 14 11.54 13.71 3.53
C LEU A 14 12.00 12.24 3.46
N GLU A 15 11.18 11.32 2.95
CA GLU A 15 11.55 9.90 2.77
C GLU A 15 12.67 9.75 1.73
N ILE A 16 12.62 10.55 0.65
CA ILE A 16 13.62 10.58 -0.42
C ILE A 16 14.94 11.16 0.10
N PHE A 17 14.88 12.21 0.92
CA PHE A 17 16.07 12.87 1.47
C PHE A 17 16.72 12.11 2.64
N LEU A 18 15.94 11.38 3.44
CA LEU A 18 16.43 10.69 4.65
C LEU A 18 16.65 9.18 4.46
N GLY A 19 16.28 8.61 3.30
CA GLY A 19 16.41 7.17 3.03
C GLY A 19 15.53 6.29 3.92
N PHE A 20 14.52 6.90 4.57
CA PHE A 20 13.58 6.21 5.43
C PHE A 20 12.36 5.81 4.60
N GLU A 21 12.14 4.51 4.47
CA GLU A 21 10.97 3.96 3.80
C GLU A 21 9.78 4.09 4.76
N SER A 22 8.96 5.13 4.57
CA SER A 22 7.70 5.25 5.27
C SER A 22 6.56 4.69 4.41
N ASN A 23 5.45 4.46 5.07
CA ASN A 23 4.27 3.81 4.53
C ASN A 23 3.72 4.60 3.33
N ASN A 24 3.60 3.95 2.16
CA ASN A 24 3.10 4.61 0.95
C ASN A 24 1.69 5.18 1.18
N LYS A 25 1.49 6.43 0.78
CA LYS A 25 0.19 7.12 0.87
C LYS A 25 -0.32 7.41 -0.54
N TYR A 26 -1.63 7.26 -0.72
CA TYR A 26 -2.29 7.48 -2.01
C TYR A 26 -3.55 8.32 -1.85
N GLU A 27 -3.70 9.28 -2.74
CA GLU A 27 -4.89 10.09 -2.85
C GLU A 27 -5.75 9.60 -4.01
N ILE A 28 -7.00 9.25 -3.75
CA ILE A 28 -7.94 8.77 -4.74
C ILE A 28 -8.90 9.92 -5.08
N LYS A 29 -8.87 10.34 -6.33
CA LYS A 29 -9.63 11.49 -6.85
C LYS A 29 -10.65 11.04 -7.89
N ASN A 30 -11.72 11.81 -8.02
CA ASN A 30 -12.57 11.73 -9.20
C ASN A 30 -11.91 12.47 -10.39
N THR A 31 -12.56 12.41 -11.55
CA THR A 31 -12.11 13.10 -12.77
C THR A 31 -12.08 14.63 -12.64
N LEU A 32 -12.82 15.19 -11.70
CA LEU A 32 -12.81 16.62 -11.36
C LEU A 32 -11.64 16.99 -10.43
N GLY A 33 -10.79 16.02 -10.06
CA GLY A 33 -9.66 16.24 -9.17
C GLY A 33 -10.01 16.34 -7.69
N GLN A 34 -11.27 16.12 -7.31
CA GLN A 34 -11.70 16.14 -5.92
C GLN A 34 -11.32 14.83 -5.22
N ARG A 35 -10.73 14.92 -4.03
CA ARG A 35 -10.42 13.75 -3.22
C ARG A 35 -11.70 13.09 -2.72
N ILE A 36 -11.88 11.83 -3.10
CA ILE A 36 -13.02 11.00 -2.69
C ILE A 36 -12.60 9.98 -1.62
N TYR A 37 -11.35 9.49 -1.68
CA TYR A 37 -10.79 8.56 -0.69
C TYR A 37 -9.30 8.81 -0.48
N PHE A 38 -8.78 8.24 0.59
CA PHE A 38 -7.35 8.24 0.93
C PHE A 38 -6.92 6.81 1.28
N ALA A 39 -5.80 6.35 0.75
CA ALA A 39 -5.29 5.01 1.02
C ALA A 39 -3.88 5.07 1.62
N VAL A 40 -3.62 4.20 2.59
CA VAL A 40 -2.32 4.10 3.27
C VAL A 40 -1.89 2.64 3.28
N GLU A 41 -0.66 2.39 2.85
CA GLU A 41 0.02 1.12 3.03
C GLU A 41 0.45 1.01 4.49
N ASP A 42 0.17 -0.11 5.14
CA ASP A 42 0.65 -0.46 6.46
C ASP A 42 1.60 -1.65 6.30
N THR A 43 2.88 -1.40 6.58
CA THR A 43 3.95 -2.39 6.43
C THR A 43 4.57 -2.67 7.78
N ASP A 44 4.42 -3.90 8.27
CA ASP A 44 5.06 -4.33 9.51
C ASP A 44 6.60 -4.34 9.35
N CYS A 45 7.28 -3.62 10.24
CA CYS A 45 8.69 -3.23 10.17
C CYS A 45 9.71 -4.41 10.13
N CYS A 46 9.27 -5.65 10.35
CA CYS A 46 10.18 -6.80 10.54
C CYS A 46 10.63 -7.56 9.28
N THR A 47 10.38 -7.09 8.05
CA THR A 47 10.86 -7.79 6.84
C THR A 47 11.45 -6.89 5.76
N ARG A 48 12.12 -5.80 6.14
CA ARG A 48 12.76 -4.89 5.16
C ARG A 48 14.10 -5.40 4.60
N ASN A 49 14.74 -6.39 5.24
CA ASN A 49 16.02 -6.96 4.79
C ASN A 49 15.94 -8.34 4.10
N CYS A 50 14.80 -9.04 4.14
CA CYS A 50 14.73 -10.44 3.68
C CYS A 50 13.93 -10.67 2.39
N CYS A 51 12.97 -9.80 2.01
CA CYS A 51 11.95 -10.15 1.01
C CYS A 51 11.73 -9.13 -0.13
N GLY A 52 12.43 -7.99 -0.15
CA GLY A 52 12.35 -7.00 -1.25
C GLY A 52 10.91 -6.69 -1.72
N PRO A 53 10.61 -6.71 -3.04
CA PRO A 53 9.28 -6.39 -3.59
C PRO A 53 8.19 -7.43 -3.27
N SER A 54 8.57 -8.54 -2.64
CA SER A 54 7.67 -9.65 -2.30
C SER A 54 7.10 -9.53 -0.88
N ARG A 55 7.40 -8.42 -0.18
CA ARG A 55 6.89 -8.12 1.16
C ARG A 55 5.36 -8.19 1.26
N PRO A 56 4.81 -8.66 2.39
CA PRO A 56 3.40 -8.52 2.68
C PRO A 56 3.13 -7.05 2.95
N PHE A 57 1.97 -6.57 2.53
CA PHE A 57 1.51 -5.23 2.88
C PHE A 57 -0.01 -5.22 2.94
N THR A 58 -0.53 -4.33 3.79
CA THR A 58 -1.96 -4.06 3.87
C THR A 58 -2.21 -2.64 3.35
N ILE A 59 -3.16 -2.43 2.47
CA ILE A 59 -3.60 -1.09 2.07
C ILE A 59 -4.97 -0.86 2.68
N ARG A 60 -5.10 0.21 3.48
CA ARG A 60 -6.35 0.63 4.09
C ARG A 60 -6.85 1.86 3.35
N VAL A 61 -8.04 1.77 2.76
CA VAL A 61 -8.72 2.87 2.07
C VAL A 61 -9.74 3.47 3.02
N MET A 62 -9.66 4.77 3.22
CA MET A 62 -10.50 5.56 4.11
C MET A 62 -11.33 6.57 3.33
N ASP A 63 -12.55 6.83 3.80
CA ASP A 63 -13.36 7.94 3.36
C ASP A 63 -12.83 9.29 3.90
N ASN A 64 -13.44 10.39 3.45
CA ASN A 64 -13.08 11.74 3.91
C ASN A 64 -13.38 12.00 5.40
N LEU A 65 -14.11 11.11 6.08
CA LEU A 65 -14.39 11.17 7.52
C LEU A 65 -13.39 10.30 8.31
N GLY A 66 -12.41 9.69 7.65
CA GLY A 66 -11.41 8.82 8.27
C GLY A 66 -11.92 7.42 8.60
N ARG A 67 -13.09 7.03 8.08
CA ARG A 67 -13.62 5.66 8.24
C ARG A 67 -13.06 4.76 7.16
N GLU A 68 -12.56 3.61 7.57
CA GLU A 68 -12.12 2.58 6.64
C GLU A 68 -13.30 2.04 5.83
N VAL A 69 -13.16 2.06 4.51
CA VAL A 69 -14.17 1.56 3.57
C VAL A 69 -13.72 0.28 2.88
N ILE A 70 -12.41 0.12 2.66
CA ILE A 70 -11.83 -1.05 2.00
C ILE A 70 -10.50 -1.38 2.66
N THR A 71 -10.24 -2.66 2.88
CA THR A 71 -8.92 -3.17 3.23
C THR A 71 -8.48 -4.18 2.19
N LEU A 72 -7.29 -3.96 1.64
CA LEU A 72 -6.62 -4.85 0.70
C LEU A 72 -5.43 -5.46 1.41
N GLN A 73 -5.34 -6.78 1.43
CA GLN A 73 -4.21 -7.49 2.02
C GLN A 73 -3.48 -8.25 0.93
N ARG A 74 -2.19 -7.96 0.76
CA ARG A 74 -1.30 -8.79 -0.05
C ARG A 74 -0.53 -9.70 0.91
N PRO A 75 -0.80 -11.02 0.94
CA PRO A 75 0.00 -11.94 1.73
C PRO A 75 1.45 -11.96 1.22
N LEU A 76 2.36 -12.42 2.07
CA LEU A 76 3.77 -12.56 1.73
C LEU A 76 3.87 -13.40 0.45
N ARG A 77 4.42 -12.82 -0.61
CA ARG A 77 4.83 -13.60 -1.77
C ARG A 77 6.25 -14.03 -1.50
N CYS A 78 6.55 -15.32 -1.55
CA CYS A 78 7.92 -15.76 -1.41
C CYS A 78 8.42 -16.19 -2.79
N SER A 79 9.55 -15.61 -3.23
CA SER A 79 10.19 -15.93 -4.50
C SER A 79 11.45 -16.79 -4.35
N SER A 80 11.77 -17.23 -3.12
CA SER A 80 12.97 -18.02 -2.84
C SER A 80 12.61 -19.49 -2.62
N CYS A 81 13.31 -20.37 -3.36
CA CYS A 81 13.20 -21.83 -3.27
C CYS A 81 13.68 -22.40 -1.91
N CYS A 82 14.31 -21.59 -1.04
CA CYS A 82 15.04 -22.06 0.14
C CYS A 82 14.34 -21.83 1.50
N PHE A 83 13.10 -21.35 1.52
CA PHE A 83 12.26 -21.24 2.73
C PHE A 83 10.89 -21.87 2.45
N PRO A 84 10.11 -22.34 3.46
CA PRO A 84 8.91 -23.15 3.22
C PRO A 84 7.78 -22.27 2.67
N CYS A 85 7.85 -22.00 1.38
CA CYS A 85 6.97 -21.09 0.64
C CYS A 85 5.88 -21.85 -0.13
N CYS A 86 5.70 -23.13 0.21
CA CYS A 86 4.75 -24.07 -0.39
C CYS A 86 3.31 -23.91 0.15
N LEU A 87 3.08 -22.97 1.06
CA LEU A 87 1.80 -22.74 1.75
C LEU A 87 1.09 -21.46 1.28
N GLN A 88 1.55 -20.86 0.18
CA GLN A 88 0.89 -19.68 -0.36
C GLN A 88 -0.35 -20.13 -1.16
N GLU A 89 -1.55 -19.87 -0.64
CA GLU A 89 -2.80 -20.06 -1.39
C GLU A 89 -2.83 -19.08 -2.59
N VAL A 90 -3.25 -19.62 -3.75
CA VAL A 90 -3.35 -18.92 -5.04
C VAL A 90 -4.65 -18.13 -5.11
#